data_AF-A0A432RIT4-F1
#
_entry.id   AF-A0A432RIT4-F1
#
_cell.length_a   1.000
_cell.length_b   1.000
_cell.length_c   1.000
_cell.angle_alpha   90.00
_cell.angle_beta   90.00
_cell.angle_gamma   90.00
#
_symmetry.space_group_name_H-M   'P 1'
#
loop_
_entity.id
_entity.type
_entity.pdbx_description
1 polymer ?
#
loop_
_entity_poly.entity_id
_entity_poly.type
_entity_poly.pdbx_seq_one_letter_code
_entity_poly.pdbx_strand_id
1 'polypeptide(L)' 'MEARQSIDTYISFNNQRRPHSNLDGVPPETFYYNALPRPTAA' A
#
# COMPACT_ATOMS: atom_id res chain seq x y z
N MET A 1 -2.28 23.82 -0.46
CA MET A 1 -3.12 22.63 -0.63
C MET A 1 -2.44 21.59 -1.53
N GLU A 2 -1.86 22.02 -2.66
CA GLU A 2 -1.11 21.18 -3.62
C GLU A 2 -0.11 20.18 -3.02
N ALA A 3 0.71 20.57 -2.05
CA ALA A 3 1.72 19.68 -1.47
C ALA A 3 1.13 18.47 -0.75
N ARG A 4 -0.06 18.60 -0.15
CA ARG A 4 -0.74 17.48 0.50
C ARG A 4 -1.25 16.49 -0.55
N GLN A 5 -1.88 17.00 -1.61
CA GLN A 5 -2.38 16.17 -2.70
C GLN A 5 -1.25 15.43 -3.45
N SER A 6 -0.10 16.08 -3.65
CA SER A 6 1.04 15.41 -4.30
C SER A 6 1.62 14.28 -3.44
N ILE A 7 1.69 14.48 -2.12
CA ILE A 7 2.11 13.44 -1.17
C ILE A 7 1.10 12.28 -1.16
N ASP A 8 -0.19 12.57 -1.06
CA ASP A 8 -1.25 11.55 -1.03
C ASP A 8 -1.24 10.71 -2.32
N THR A 9 -1.07 11.36 -3.47
CA THR A 9 -0.95 10.70 -4.77
C THR A 9 0.28 9.78 -4.83
N TYR A 10 1.43 10.26 -4.36
CA TYR A 10 2.67 9.48 -4.34
C TYR A 10 2.54 8.24 -3.46
N ILE A 11 2.01 8.40 -2.24
CA ILE A 11 1.82 7.30 -1.29
C ILE A 11 0.85 6.26 -1.86
N SER A 12 -0.28 6.69 -2.42
CA SER A 12 -1.25 5.79 -3.04
C SER A 12 -0.62 5.00 -4.19
N PHE A 13 0.11 5.66 -5.10
CA PHE A 13 0.79 4.97 -6.20
C PHE A 13 1.78 3.91 -5.69
N ASN A 14 2.61 4.27 -4.71
CA ASN A 14 3.61 3.36 -4.17
C ASN A 14 2.99 2.13 -3.48
N ASN A 15 1.85 2.29 -2.81
CA ASN A 15 1.21 1.20 -2.07
C ASN A 15 0.37 0.28 -2.97
N GLN A 16 -0.25 0.81 -4.03
CA GLN A 16 -1.27 0.07 -4.79
C GLN A 16 -0.83 -0.38 -6.18
N ARG A 17 0.09 0.36 -6.81
CA ARG A 17 0.39 0.19 -8.25
C ARG A 17 1.83 -0.14 -8.55
N ARG A 18 2.74 0.04 -7.60
CA ARG A 18 4.15 -0.27 -7.81
C ARG A 18 4.33 -1.78 -7.64
N PRO A 19 4.67 -2.55 -8.69
CA PRO A 19 5.13 -3.91 -8.51
C PRO A 19 6.50 -3.86 -7.83
N HIS A 20 6.64 -4.48 -6.66
CA HIS A 20 7.93 -4.59 -5.99
C HIS A 20 8.59 -5.88 -6.43
N SER A 21 9.77 -5.78 -7.06
CA SER A 21 10.58 -6.95 -7.43
C SER A 21 10.93 -7.83 -6.24
N ASN A 22 11.06 -7.24 -5.04
CA ASN A 22 11.31 -7.96 -3.79
C ASN A 22 10.06 -8.64 -3.21
N LEU A 23 8.88 -8.39 -3.78
CA LEU A 23 7.60 -8.97 -3.38
C LEU A 23 6.98 -9.77 -4.54
N ASP A 24 7.81 -10.32 -5.43
CA ASP A 24 7.36 -11.09 -6.61
C ASP A 24 6.37 -10.33 -7.52
N GLY A 25 6.49 -9.00 -7.58
CA GLY A 25 5.60 -8.13 -8.34
C GLY A 25 4.27 -7.81 -7.66
N VAL A 26 4.05 -8.29 -6.43
CA VAL A 26 2.85 -8.00 -5.64
C VAL A 26 2.92 -6.57 -5.06
N PRO A 27 1.83 -5.79 -5.10
CA PRO A 27 1.77 -4.49 -4.45
C PRO A 27 1.95 -4.59 -2.92
N PRO A 28 2.60 -3.62 -2.27
CA PRO A 28 2.79 -3.62 -0.82
C PRO A 28 1.49 -3.72 -0.03
N GLU A 29 0.41 -3.08 -0.52
CA GLU A 29 -0.89 -3.17 0.16
C GLU A 29 -1.39 -4.62 0.22
N THR A 30 -1.19 -5.39 -0.85
CA THR A 30 -1.62 -6.79 -0.87
C THR A 30 -0.71 -7.63 0.01
N PHE A 31 0.60 -7.46 -0.10
CA PHE A 31 1.57 -8.28 0.63
C PHE A 31 1.48 -8.07 2.14
N TYR A 32 1.51 -6.81 2.61
CA TYR A 32 1.53 -6.52 4.04
C TYR A 32 0.17 -6.72 4.70
N TYR A 33 -0.94 -6.33 4.06
CA TYR A 33 -2.24 -6.38 4.72
C TYR A 33 -2.90 -7.76 4.67
N ASN A 34 -2.60 -8.60 3.67
CA ASN A 34 -3.10 -9.98 3.66
C ASN A 34 -2.47 -10.84 4.77
N ALA A 35 -1.27 -10.48 5.25
CA ALA A 35 -0.60 -11.16 6.35
C ALA A 35 -1.09 -10.71 7.73
N LEU A 36 -1.92 -9.67 7.82
CA LEU A 36 -2.41 -9.19 9.10
C LEU A 36 -3.47 -10.16 9.66
N PRO A 37 -3.43 -10.45 10.97
CA PRO A 37 -4.55 -11.09 11.64
C PRO A 37 -5.83 -10.31 11.37
N ARG A 38 -6.93 -11.02 11.09
CA ARG A 38 -8.23 -10.36 10.92
C ARG A 38 -8.53 -9.60 12.21
N PRO A 39 -8.96 -8.34 12.14
CA PRO A 39 -9.38 -7.62 13.33
C PRO A 39 -10.49 -8.43 14.01
N THR A 40 -10.25 -8.81 15.26
CA THR A 40 -11.32 -9.31 16.13
C THR A 40 -12.26 -8.14 16.40
N ALA A 41 -13.54 -8.31 16.09
CA ALA A 41 -14.56 -7.34 16.48
C ALA A 41 -14.49 -7.12 18.01
N ALA A 42 -14.55 -5.84 18.42
CA ALA A 42 -14.55 -5.43 19.82
C ALA A 42 -15.92 -5.60 20.46
#